data_AF-A0A950QB83-F1
#
_entry.id   AF-A0A950QB83-F1
#
_cell.length_a   1.000
_cell.length_b   1.000
_cell.length_c   1.000
_cell.angle_alpha   90.00
_cell.angle_beta   90.00
_cell.angle_gamma   90.00
#
_symmetry.space_group_name_H-M   'P 1'
#
loop_
_entity.id
_entity.type
_entity.pdbx_description
1 polymer ?
#
loop_
_entity_poly.entity_id
_entity_poly.type
_entity_poly.pdbx_seq_one_letter_code
_entity_poly.pdbx_strand_id
1 'polypeptide(L)'
;MACIPKTHIDLLPAAFHLSRTDSEGPLLKFFVPAVALVFSASTVIAATPAEILAANKAASGGSAWENKLTMKVEYDYSGQGLTGWTHSTDDLKTGRWTDEFKLGPVTGGNGFDGKSAWERDPSGTVTAEEGGEQRELAVNEGYRRANLWWQPDFGGASIAAAPAASDNGASYDVLTVTPKDGKSFAAWFDNKSHLLSRVVEKQAALTITTTLSDYRAVDGVQIAGKLAIDDGRGAKYIQTLTFTKAGFGPALDSSAYAKPKVNVADFSIAGGAKETTVPIRILNNHIYGYAKVNGKGPYLLIFDTGGANLVTPSTAKALGLTVEGKAPGGGAGEGTVDVGFAKVGSVQVGRATIKNQVFPVLDFIAPGVEGVDETGMIGFETFRRFVTRIDYAGGKLTLMKPEAFNPKSAGTPVPFVFNGSIPEVQGSFEGLPAKYDIDTGSRAELTLT
;
A
#
# COMPACT_ATOMS: atom_id res chain seq x y z
N MET A 1 -8.85 -9.40 2.22
CA MET A 1 -7.58 -9.55 1.51
C MET A 1 -6.58 -8.50 1.99
N ALA A 2 -5.64 -8.90 2.84
CA ALA A 2 -4.53 -8.05 3.25
C ALA A 2 -3.65 -7.70 2.05
N CYS A 3 -3.94 -6.57 1.41
CA CYS A 3 -2.97 -5.89 0.58
C CYS A 3 -1.91 -5.37 1.56
N ILE A 4 -0.68 -5.85 1.43
CA ILE A 4 0.46 -5.26 2.15
C ILE A 4 0.43 -3.76 1.83
N PRO A 5 0.38 -2.88 2.84
CA PRO A 5 0.40 -1.46 2.58
C PRO A 5 1.61 -1.10 1.70
N LYS A 6 1.36 -0.36 0.62
CA LYS A 6 2.40 0.20 -0.28
C LYS A 6 3.50 0.96 0.46
N THR A 7 3.19 1.44 1.67
CA THR A 7 3.88 2.45 2.46
C THR A 7 5.25 2.00 2.96
N HIS A 8 5.48 0.69 3.09
CA HIS A 8 6.78 0.14 3.48
C HIS A 8 7.70 -0.23 2.30
N ILE A 9 7.21 -0.11 1.07
CA ILE A 9 7.85 -0.70 -0.12
C ILE A 9 8.01 0.32 -1.27
N ASP A 10 7.09 1.28 -1.40
CA ASP A 10 7.20 2.38 -2.37
C ASP A 10 7.95 3.56 -1.74
N LEU A 11 9.28 3.59 -1.90
CA LEU A 11 10.10 4.74 -1.54
C LEU A 11 10.12 5.71 -2.74
N LEU A 12 9.31 6.76 -2.69
CA LEU A 12 9.25 7.90 -3.63
C LEU A 12 8.59 7.63 -5.01
N PRO A 13 7.77 8.58 -5.52
CA PRO A 13 7.30 8.58 -6.90
C PRO A 13 8.40 9.03 -7.88
N ALA A 14 8.61 8.26 -8.95
CA ALA A 14 9.51 8.63 -10.05
C ALA A 14 8.90 9.77 -10.91
N ALA A 15 9.66 10.85 -11.09
CA ALA A 15 9.34 11.96 -11.98
C ALA A 15 9.78 11.66 -13.43
N PHE A 16 8.86 11.71 -14.40
CA PHE A 16 9.17 11.49 -15.81
C PHE A 16 9.50 12.78 -16.58
N HIS A 17 10.53 12.70 -17.42
CA HIS A 17 10.77 13.64 -18.52
C HIS A 17 10.02 13.19 -19.78
N LEU A 18 9.32 14.13 -20.42
CA LEU A 18 8.64 13.99 -21.70
C LEU A 18 9.61 13.69 -22.85
N SER A 19 9.34 12.66 -23.65
CA SER A 19 9.53 12.77 -25.10
C SER A 19 8.42 12.03 -25.87
N ARG A 20 7.68 12.83 -26.65
CA ARG A 20 6.76 12.41 -27.71
C ARG A 20 7.56 11.82 -28.86
N THR A 21 7.07 10.74 -29.45
CA THR A 21 7.24 10.48 -30.87
C THR A 21 5.95 9.94 -31.46
N ASP A 22 5.24 10.82 -32.19
CA ASP A 22 4.29 10.45 -33.22
C ASP A 22 5.07 9.93 -34.44
N SER A 23 4.64 8.82 -35.05
CA SER A 23 4.64 8.72 -36.51
C SER A 23 3.63 7.67 -36.98
N GLU A 24 2.61 8.18 -37.69
CA GLU A 24 1.74 7.37 -38.54
C GLU A 24 2.44 7.00 -39.84
N GLY A 25 2.15 5.80 -40.36
CA GLY A 25 2.57 5.33 -41.68
C GLY A 25 1.41 4.60 -42.40
N PRO A 26 1.35 4.63 -43.74
CA PRO A 26 0.09 4.62 -44.48
C PRO A 26 -0.51 3.24 -44.79
N LEU A 27 -1.84 3.26 -44.92
CA LEU A 27 -2.74 2.17 -45.33
C LEU A 27 -2.50 1.71 -46.77
N LEU A 28 -2.28 0.41 -46.96
CA LEU A 28 -2.33 -0.26 -48.26
C LEU A 28 -3.66 -1.02 -48.40
N LYS A 29 -4.51 -0.55 -49.32
CA LYS A 29 -5.82 -1.15 -49.63
C LYS A 29 -5.65 -2.33 -50.60
N PHE A 30 -6.09 -3.51 -50.19
CA PHE A 30 -6.36 -4.62 -51.11
C PHE A 30 -7.87 -4.91 -51.16
N PHE A 31 -8.40 -4.89 -52.39
CA PHE A 31 -9.77 -5.26 -52.74
C PHE A 31 -9.85 -6.79 -52.89
N VAL A 32 -10.74 -7.46 -52.15
CA VAL A 32 -11.08 -8.88 -52.33
C VAL A 32 -12.61 -8.97 -52.48
N PRO A 33 -13.15 -9.70 -53.48
CA PRO A 33 -14.59 -9.73 -53.74
C PRO A 33 -15.35 -10.50 -52.65
N ALA A 34 -16.48 -9.92 -52.24
CA ALA A 34 -17.36 -10.44 -51.20
C ALA A 34 -18.13 -11.69 -51.66
N VAL A 35 -17.94 -12.80 -50.95
CA VAL A 35 -18.87 -13.93 -50.92
C VAL A 35 -19.83 -13.68 -49.77
N ALA A 36 -21.09 -13.41 -50.07
CA ALA A 36 -22.13 -13.21 -49.06
C ALA A 36 -22.54 -14.56 -48.45
N LEU A 37 -21.88 -14.96 -47.36
CA LEU A 37 -22.39 -15.96 -46.44
C LEU A 37 -23.39 -15.28 -45.49
N VAL A 38 -24.67 -15.63 -45.63
CA VAL A 38 -25.71 -15.26 -44.66
C VAL A 38 -25.49 -16.13 -43.41
N PHE A 39 -24.64 -15.68 -42.51
CA PHE A 39 -24.67 -16.17 -41.14
C PHE A 39 -25.89 -15.57 -40.44
N SER A 40 -26.81 -16.43 -40.04
CA SER A 40 -27.82 -16.06 -39.04
C SER A 40 -27.08 -15.78 -37.73
N ALA A 41 -26.67 -14.54 -37.53
CA ALA A 41 -26.08 -14.09 -36.28
C ALA A 41 -27.18 -14.16 -35.21
N SER A 42 -27.18 -15.25 -34.44
CA SER A 42 -27.90 -15.27 -33.18
C SER A 42 -27.25 -14.20 -32.31
N THR A 43 -27.93 -13.07 -32.11
CA THR A 43 -27.48 -12.06 -31.16
C THR A 43 -27.55 -12.68 -29.78
N VAL A 44 -26.42 -13.19 -29.30
CA VAL A 44 -26.26 -13.53 -27.88
C VAL A 44 -26.34 -12.20 -27.14
N ILE A 45 -27.47 -11.97 -26.47
CA ILE A 45 -27.62 -10.81 -25.59
C ILE A 45 -26.60 -10.99 -24.47
N ALA A 46 -25.68 -10.04 -24.33
CA ALA A 46 -24.72 -10.05 -23.23
C ALA A 46 -25.47 -9.96 -21.90
N ALA A 47 -25.09 -10.79 -20.93
CA ALA A 47 -25.73 -10.80 -19.62
C ALA A 47 -25.62 -9.42 -18.97
N THR A 48 -26.72 -8.98 -18.35
CA THR A 48 -26.76 -7.73 -17.59
C THR A 48 -25.94 -7.86 -16.30
N PRO A 49 -25.46 -6.75 -15.71
CA PRO A 49 -24.78 -6.79 -14.42
C PRO A 49 -25.56 -7.51 -13.31
N ALA A 50 -26.89 -7.33 -13.30
CA ALA A 50 -27.76 -7.99 -12.34
C ALA A 50 -27.79 -9.53 -12.52
N GLU A 51 -27.83 -10.01 -13.77
CA GLU A 51 -27.79 -11.45 -14.06
C GLU A 51 -26.45 -12.07 -13.69
N ILE A 52 -25.33 -11.41 -14.01
CA ILE A 52 -23.98 -11.86 -13.66
C ILE A 52 -23.84 -11.96 -12.13
N LEU A 53 -24.27 -10.93 -11.39
CA LEU A 53 -24.17 -10.91 -9.93
C LEU A 53 -25.13 -11.89 -9.26
N ALA A 54 -26.32 -12.13 -9.83
CA ALA A 54 -27.25 -13.15 -9.35
C ALA A 54 -26.67 -14.56 -9.52
N ALA A 55 -26.07 -14.86 -10.68
CA ALA A 55 -25.38 -16.12 -10.93
C ALA A 55 -24.18 -16.30 -9.99
N ASN A 56 -23.41 -15.23 -9.77
CA ASN A 56 -22.31 -15.22 -8.81
C ASN A 56 -22.77 -15.46 -7.37
N LYS A 57 -23.85 -14.79 -6.91
CA LYS A 57 -24.42 -15.03 -5.58
C LYS A 57 -24.81 -16.50 -5.42
N ALA A 58 -25.52 -17.06 -6.41
CA ALA A 58 -25.94 -18.46 -6.40
C ALA A 58 -24.75 -19.43 -6.32
N ALA A 59 -23.73 -19.24 -7.16
CA ALA A 59 -22.53 -20.09 -7.17
C ALA A 59 -21.67 -19.95 -5.91
N SER A 60 -21.64 -18.77 -5.30
CA SER A 60 -20.86 -18.49 -4.08
C SER A 60 -21.51 -19.01 -2.79
N GLY A 61 -22.74 -19.55 -2.84
CA GLY A 61 -23.44 -20.11 -1.66
C GLY A 61 -24.87 -19.60 -1.46
N GLY A 62 -25.33 -18.65 -2.29
CA GLY A 62 -26.71 -18.19 -2.32
C GLY A 62 -27.17 -17.59 -1.00
N SER A 63 -28.27 -18.10 -0.46
CA SER A 63 -28.86 -17.66 0.81
C SER A 63 -27.99 -17.98 2.03
N ALA A 64 -26.99 -18.86 1.91
CA ALA A 64 -26.07 -19.16 3.03
C ALA A 64 -25.32 -17.91 3.53
N TRP A 65 -25.13 -16.91 2.65
CA TRP A 65 -24.52 -15.62 3.00
C TRP A 65 -25.41 -14.72 3.88
N GLU A 66 -26.74 -14.87 3.85
CA GLU A 66 -27.67 -13.88 4.39
C GLU A 66 -27.56 -13.72 5.92
N ASN A 67 -27.25 -14.82 6.60
CA ASN A 67 -27.10 -14.88 8.06
C ASN A 67 -25.65 -14.69 8.53
N LYS A 68 -24.69 -14.51 7.62
CA LYS A 68 -23.28 -14.27 8.01
C LYS A 68 -23.10 -12.78 8.31
N LEU A 69 -22.53 -12.47 9.47
CA LEU A 69 -22.35 -11.09 9.95
C LEU A 69 -20.87 -10.71 9.97
N THR A 70 -20.05 -11.55 10.58
CA THR A 70 -18.60 -11.37 10.59
C THR A 70 -17.92 -12.60 10.02
N MET A 71 -16.93 -12.40 9.17
CA MET A 71 -16.03 -13.44 8.69
C MET A 71 -14.65 -13.23 9.29
N LYS A 72 -14.03 -14.31 9.76
CA LYS A 72 -12.59 -14.35 10.04
C LYS A 72 -11.96 -15.32 9.08
N VAL A 73 -10.91 -14.90 8.39
CA VAL A 73 -10.20 -15.74 7.41
C VAL A 73 -8.69 -15.64 7.60
N GLU A 74 -8.02 -16.76 7.44
CA GLU A 74 -6.59 -16.94 7.62
C GLU A 74 -5.99 -17.50 6.32
N TYR A 75 -4.83 -16.96 5.93
CA TYR A 75 -4.06 -17.42 4.79
C TYR A 75 -2.59 -17.56 5.15
N ASP A 76 -1.94 -18.60 4.63
CA ASP A 76 -0.49 -18.65 4.56
C ASP A 76 -0.02 -17.77 3.41
N TYR A 77 1.02 -16.97 3.64
CA TYR A 77 1.64 -16.11 2.65
C TYR A 77 2.94 -16.73 2.13
N SER A 78 3.13 -16.62 0.81
CA SER A 78 4.43 -16.82 0.17
C SER A 78 4.59 -15.86 -1.00
N GLY A 79 5.72 -15.18 -1.09
CA GLY A 79 6.01 -14.27 -2.19
C GLY A 79 7.20 -13.38 -1.84
N GLN A 80 7.88 -12.84 -2.86
CA GLN A 80 8.94 -11.85 -2.64
C GLN A 80 10.05 -12.34 -1.68
N GLY A 81 10.40 -13.63 -1.75
CA GLY A 81 11.39 -14.24 -0.86
C GLY A 81 11.00 -14.35 0.61
N LEU A 82 9.73 -14.09 0.95
CA LEU A 82 9.19 -14.14 2.31
C LEU A 82 8.11 -15.22 2.41
N THR A 83 7.95 -15.76 3.61
CA THR A 83 6.82 -16.61 4.01
C THR A 83 6.18 -16.07 5.27
N GLY A 84 4.93 -16.41 5.51
CA GLY A 84 4.18 -15.74 6.55
C GLY A 84 2.74 -16.18 6.67
N TRP A 85 1.95 -15.36 7.34
CA TRP A 85 0.51 -15.52 7.45
C TRP A 85 -0.20 -14.17 7.46
N THR A 86 -1.47 -14.19 7.09
CA THR A 86 -2.39 -13.07 7.20
C THR A 86 -3.68 -13.53 7.88
N HIS A 87 -4.24 -12.68 8.73
CA HIS A 87 -5.54 -12.87 9.37
C HIS A 87 -6.41 -11.65 9.07
N SER A 88 -7.62 -11.89 8.59
CA SER A 88 -8.60 -10.85 8.31
C SER A 88 -9.84 -11.02 9.20
N THR A 89 -10.42 -9.90 9.63
CA THR A 89 -11.77 -9.85 10.23
C THR A 89 -12.61 -8.88 9.42
N ASP A 90 -13.70 -9.37 8.83
CA ASP A 90 -14.53 -8.64 7.88
C ASP A 90 -15.97 -8.51 8.41
N ASP A 91 -16.53 -7.30 8.37
CA ASP A 91 -17.95 -7.03 8.57
C ASP A 91 -18.69 -7.19 7.24
N LEU A 92 -19.47 -8.26 7.12
CA LEU A 92 -20.17 -8.63 5.89
C LEU A 92 -21.44 -7.80 5.64
N LYS A 93 -21.81 -6.89 6.54
CA LYS A 93 -22.96 -5.99 6.37
C LYS A 93 -22.54 -4.59 5.98
N THR A 94 -21.45 -4.10 6.56
CA THR A 94 -21.04 -2.70 6.36
C THR A 94 -19.74 -2.53 5.58
N GLY A 95 -19.00 -3.60 5.29
CA GLY A 95 -17.70 -3.51 4.61
C GLY A 95 -16.58 -2.93 5.48
N ARG A 96 -16.71 -2.98 6.81
CA ARG A 96 -15.61 -2.67 7.74
C ARG A 96 -14.67 -3.87 7.82
N TRP A 97 -13.38 -3.65 7.99
CA TRP A 97 -12.42 -4.75 8.02
C TRP A 97 -11.14 -4.40 8.76
N THR A 98 -10.43 -5.43 9.21
CA THR A 98 -9.07 -5.33 9.77
C THR A 98 -8.24 -6.51 9.32
N ASP A 99 -6.97 -6.29 9.04
CA ASP A 99 -5.98 -7.34 8.85
C ASP A 99 -4.84 -7.26 9.85
N GLU A 100 -4.28 -8.42 10.14
CA GLU A 100 -2.99 -8.60 10.79
C GLU A 100 -2.12 -9.53 9.95
N PHE A 101 -0.82 -9.29 9.93
CA PHE A 101 0.09 -10.12 9.15
C PHE A 101 1.46 -10.26 9.79
N LYS A 102 2.14 -11.34 9.42
CA LYS A 102 3.56 -11.56 9.67
C LYS A 102 4.21 -12.15 8.43
N LEU A 103 5.16 -11.44 7.83
CA LEU A 103 5.86 -11.81 6.60
C LEU A 103 7.38 -11.75 6.87
N GLY A 104 8.00 -12.90 7.11
CA GLY A 104 9.37 -12.99 7.61
C GLY A 104 9.61 -12.09 8.84
N PRO A 105 10.49 -11.06 8.75
CA PRO A 105 10.77 -10.15 9.86
C PRO A 105 9.73 -9.05 10.05
N VAL A 106 8.85 -8.82 9.07
CA VAL A 106 7.84 -7.74 9.07
C VAL A 106 6.56 -8.23 9.72
N THR A 107 6.01 -7.45 10.65
CA THR A 107 4.68 -7.66 11.23
C THR A 107 3.89 -6.37 11.14
N GLY A 108 2.58 -6.44 11.03
CA GLY A 108 1.77 -5.23 10.96
C GLY A 108 0.29 -5.49 11.05
N GLY A 109 -0.48 -4.50 10.64
CA GLY A 109 -1.91 -4.61 10.43
C GLY A 109 -2.46 -3.36 9.77
N ASN A 110 -3.66 -3.43 9.24
CA ASN A 110 -4.36 -2.30 8.65
C ASN A 110 -5.87 -2.52 8.76
N GLY A 111 -6.66 -1.50 8.48
CA GLY A 111 -8.10 -1.65 8.54
C GLY A 111 -8.87 -0.43 8.09
N PHE A 112 -10.18 -0.61 8.05
CA PHE A 112 -11.17 0.39 7.70
C PHE A 112 -12.35 0.31 8.65
N ASP A 113 -12.58 1.41 9.37
CA ASP A 113 -13.65 1.49 10.37
C ASP A 113 -15.02 1.89 9.78
N GLY A 114 -15.09 2.04 8.46
CA GLY A 114 -16.27 2.52 7.72
C GLY A 114 -16.16 4.01 7.36
N LYS A 115 -15.20 4.73 7.94
CA LYS A 115 -14.96 6.15 7.67
C LYS A 115 -13.50 6.44 7.33
N SER A 116 -12.56 5.93 8.12
CA SER A 116 -11.12 6.19 8.01
C SER A 116 -10.36 4.87 7.85
N ALA A 117 -9.35 4.90 6.98
CA ALA A 117 -8.37 3.83 6.88
C ALA A 117 -7.24 4.05 7.90
N TRP A 118 -6.62 2.97 8.33
CA TRP A 118 -5.49 3.02 9.25
C TRP A 118 -4.49 1.91 8.99
N GLU A 119 -3.23 2.15 9.37
CA GLU A 119 -2.13 1.19 9.28
C GLU A 119 -1.38 1.10 10.61
N ARG A 120 -0.92 -0.10 10.96
CA ARG A 120 -0.06 -0.41 12.10
C ARG A 120 1.26 -0.98 11.58
N ASP A 121 2.34 -0.24 11.81
CA ASP A 121 3.70 -0.59 11.39
C ASP A 121 4.32 -1.71 12.28
N PRO A 122 5.51 -2.24 11.94
CA PRO A 122 6.20 -3.26 12.73
C PRO A 122 6.60 -2.85 14.16
N SER A 123 6.66 -1.55 14.45
CA SER A 123 6.87 -1.06 15.81
C SER A 123 5.58 -1.10 16.66
N GLY A 124 4.44 -1.42 16.03
CA GLY A 124 3.12 -1.42 16.62
C GLY A 124 2.46 -0.04 16.63
N THR A 125 3.07 0.97 15.99
CA THR A 125 2.52 2.32 16.00
C THR A 125 1.53 2.50 14.86
N VAL A 126 0.41 3.18 15.14
CA VAL A 126 -0.75 3.25 14.24
C VAL A 126 -0.90 4.64 13.61
N THR A 127 -1.09 4.67 12.30
CA THR A 127 -1.27 5.87 11.46
C THR A 127 -2.68 5.88 10.87
N ALA A 128 -3.26 7.07 10.73
CA ALA A 128 -4.49 7.24 9.95
C ALA A 128 -4.10 7.52 8.49
N GLU A 129 -4.65 6.75 7.57
CA GLU A 129 -4.33 6.79 6.14
C GLU A 129 -5.38 7.62 5.41
N GLU A 130 -5.18 8.94 5.43
CA GLU A 130 -6.16 9.94 4.94
C GLU A 130 -5.66 10.71 3.70
N GLY A 131 -4.38 10.55 3.34
CA GLY A 131 -3.77 11.11 2.13
C GLY A 131 -3.85 10.17 0.93
N GLY A 132 -3.46 10.67 -0.24
CA GLY A 132 -3.43 9.90 -1.47
C GLY A 132 -4.80 9.32 -1.85
N GLU A 133 -4.84 8.01 -2.14
CA GLU A 133 -6.05 7.25 -2.53
C GLU A 133 -6.43 6.17 -1.50
N GLN A 134 -5.81 6.19 -0.31
CA GLN A 134 -5.87 5.07 0.65
C GLN A 134 -7.28 4.80 1.16
N ARG A 135 -8.05 5.87 1.41
CA ARG A 135 -9.42 5.75 1.89
C ARG A 135 -10.32 5.10 0.84
N GLU A 136 -10.24 5.54 -0.42
CA GLU A 136 -11.05 4.99 -1.50
C GLU A 136 -10.71 3.51 -1.76
N LEU A 137 -9.43 3.14 -1.68
CA LEU A 137 -9.00 1.74 -1.80
C LEU A 137 -9.51 0.88 -0.63
N ALA A 138 -9.52 1.43 0.59
CA ALA A 138 -10.08 0.73 1.75
C ALA A 138 -11.59 0.49 1.65
N VAL A 139 -12.33 1.44 1.05
CA VAL A 139 -13.75 1.28 0.70
C VAL A 139 -13.94 0.16 -0.34
N ASN A 140 -13.15 0.18 -1.42
CA ASN A 140 -13.19 -0.85 -2.45
C ASN A 140 -12.95 -2.25 -1.88
N GLU A 141 -11.97 -2.36 -0.99
CA GLU A 141 -11.62 -3.60 -0.34
C GLU A 141 -12.75 -4.12 0.56
N GLY A 142 -13.34 -3.24 1.37
CA GLY A 142 -14.51 -3.56 2.19
C GLY A 142 -15.72 -3.99 1.35
N TYR A 143 -15.97 -3.29 0.24
CA TYR A 143 -17.07 -3.59 -0.68
C TYR A 143 -16.97 -5.00 -1.27
N ARG A 144 -15.78 -5.41 -1.70
CA ARG A 144 -15.52 -6.76 -2.23
C ARG A 144 -15.61 -7.82 -1.15
N ARG A 145 -14.98 -7.61 0.01
CA ARG A 145 -14.97 -8.58 1.13
C ARG A 145 -16.37 -8.89 1.64
N ALA A 146 -17.23 -7.89 1.71
CA ALA A 146 -18.60 -8.03 2.17
C ALA A 146 -19.59 -8.39 1.04
N ASN A 147 -19.12 -8.59 -0.20
CA ASN A 147 -19.94 -8.83 -1.39
C ASN A 147 -21.12 -7.85 -1.52
N LEU A 148 -20.87 -6.55 -1.28
CA LEU A 148 -21.93 -5.54 -1.21
C LEU A 148 -22.67 -5.34 -2.54
N TRP A 149 -22.10 -5.79 -3.65
CA TRP A 149 -22.77 -5.85 -4.96
C TRP A 149 -24.02 -6.74 -5.00
N TRP A 150 -24.25 -7.60 -4.00
CA TRP A 150 -25.49 -8.39 -3.91
C TRP A 150 -26.60 -7.68 -3.13
N GLN A 151 -26.29 -6.55 -2.49
CA GLN A 151 -27.27 -5.76 -1.76
C GLN A 151 -28.20 -5.00 -2.73
N PRO A 152 -29.38 -4.58 -2.27
CA PRO A 152 -30.23 -3.68 -3.05
C PRO A 152 -29.43 -2.45 -3.54
N ASP A 153 -29.72 -2.01 -4.76
CA ASP A 153 -29.00 -0.91 -5.42
C ASP A 153 -27.47 -1.11 -5.48
N PHE A 154 -27.03 -2.37 -5.53
CA PHE A 154 -25.61 -2.77 -5.50
C PHE A 154 -24.82 -2.16 -4.34
N GLY A 155 -25.46 -1.93 -3.19
CA GLY A 155 -24.82 -1.25 -2.06
C GLY A 155 -24.42 0.20 -2.36
N GLY A 156 -25.10 0.85 -3.31
CA GLY A 156 -24.84 2.21 -3.77
C GLY A 156 -23.72 2.33 -4.81
N ALA A 157 -23.21 1.20 -5.34
CA ALA A 157 -22.19 1.22 -6.38
C ALA A 157 -22.80 1.47 -7.77
N SER A 158 -22.05 2.17 -8.62
CA SER A 158 -22.30 2.16 -10.07
C SER A 158 -21.65 0.93 -10.69
N ILE A 159 -22.41 0.13 -11.43
CA ILE A 159 -21.93 -1.09 -12.09
C ILE A 159 -22.33 -1.06 -13.57
N ALA A 160 -21.32 -1.22 -14.44
CA ALA A 160 -21.51 -1.35 -15.87
C ALA A 160 -20.89 -2.65 -16.39
N ALA A 161 -21.52 -3.29 -17.37
CA ALA A 161 -20.90 -4.39 -18.09
C ALA A 161 -19.78 -3.84 -18.99
N ALA A 162 -18.63 -4.51 -18.97
CA ALA A 162 -17.55 -4.31 -19.91
C ALA A 162 -17.59 -5.43 -20.97
N PRO A 163 -16.88 -5.27 -22.12
CA PRO A 163 -16.77 -6.35 -23.08
C PRO A 163 -16.29 -7.64 -22.43
N ALA A 164 -16.95 -8.76 -22.76
CA ALA A 164 -16.51 -10.07 -22.30
C ALA A 164 -15.06 -10.32 -22.73
N ALA A 165 -14.32 -11.00 -21.87
CA ALA A 165 -12.90 -11.24 -22.06
C ALA A 165 -12.58 -12.73 -21.99
N SER A 166 -11.48 -13.13 -22.60
CA SER A 166 -11.01 -14.51 -22.59
C SER A 166 -9.49 -14.55 -22.55
N ASP A 167 -8.94 -15.40 -21.71
CA ASP A 167 -7.51 -15.75 -21.72
C ASP A 167 -7.32 -17.21 -21.31
N ASN A 168 -6.25 -17.83 -21.82
CA ASN A 168 -5.86 -19.20 -21.47
C ASN A 168 -6.99 -20.25 -21.55
N GLY A 169 -7.94 -20.08 -22.49
CA GLY A 169 -9.08 -20.98 -22.69
C GLY A 169 -10.24 -20.81 -21.70
N ALA A 170 -10.15 -19.84 -20.79
CA ALA A 170 -11.25 -19.38 -19.94
C ALA A 170 -11.96 -18.17 -20.58
N SER A 171 -13.20 -17.94 -20.17
CA SER A 171 -14.03 -16.83 -20.65
C SER A 171 -14.72 -16.19 -19.45
N TYR A 172 -14.81 -14.87 -19.47
CA TYR A 172 -15.20 -14.09 -18.31
C TYR A 172 -16.26 -13.05 -18.67
N ASP A 173 -17.26 -12.95 -17.79
CA ASP A 173 -18.13 -11.79 -17.71
C ASP A 173 -17.41 -10.72 -16.88
N VAL A 174 -17.26 -9.52 -17.45
CA VAL A 174 -16.47 -8.45 -16.82
C VAL A 174 -17.38 -7.29 -16.45
N LEU A 175 -17.31 -6.87 -15.18
CA LEU A 175 -18.01 -5.71 -14.67
C LEU A 175 -17.02 -4.61 -14.28
N THR A 176 -17.29 -3.38 -14.69
CA THR A 176 -16.67 -2.19 -14.10
C THR A 176 -17.51 -1.76 -12.91
N VAL A 177 -16.93 -1.79 -11.70
CA VAL A 177 -17.60 -1.51 -10.44
C VAL A 177 -16.98 -0.28 -9.81
N THR A 178 -17.80 0.70 -9.44
CA THR A 178 -17.37 1.89 -8.68
C THR A 178 -18.22 1.99 -7.42
N PRO A 179 -17.72 1.52 -6.26
CA PRO A 179 -18.40 1.69 -4.97
C PRO A 179 -18.61 3.16 -4.63
N LYS A 180 -19.67 3.44 -3.86
CA LYS A 180 -19.87 4.77 -3.29
C LYS A 180 -18.66 5.15 -2.41
N ASP A 181 -18.11 6.34 -2.62
CA ASP A 181 -16.91 6.86 -1.95
C ASP A 181 -15.63 6.03 -2.17
N GLY A 182 -15.64 5.12 -3.16
CA GLY A 182 -14.51 4.31 -3.59
C GLY A 182 -14.04 4.68 -5.02
N LYS A 183 -13.19 3.83 -5.58
CA LYS A 183 -12.65 3.98 -6.95
C LYS A 183 -13.13 2.86 -7.87
N SER A 184 -13.05 3.10 -9.18
CA SER A 184 -13.39 2.07 -10.17
C SER A 184 -12.39 0.92 -10.19
N PHE A 185 -12.90 -0.31 -10.27
CA PHE A 185 -12.15 -1.53 -10.53
C PHE A 185 -12.91 -2.46 -11.47
N ALA A 186 -12.21 -3.39 -12.12
CA ALA A 186 -12.83 -4.44 -12.93
C ALA A 186 -12.94 -5.75 -12.15
N ALA A 187 -14.13 -6.35 -12.12
CA ALA A 187 -14.41 -7.66 -11.54
C ALA A 187 -14.74 -8.65 -12.67
N TRP A 188 -13.97 -9.74 -12.72
CA TRP A 188 -14.07 -10.74 -13.78
C TRP A 188 -14.63 -12.03 -13.18
N PHE A 189 -15.79 -12.44 -13.65
CA PHE A 189 -16.49 -13.65 -13.21
C PHE A 189 -16.29 -14.73 -14.26
N ASP A 190 -15.80 -15.90 -13.86
CA ASP A 190 -15.64 -17.03 -14.78
C ASP A 190 -17.02 -17.49 -15.29
N ASN A 191 -17.20 -17.62 -16.60
CA ASN A 191 -18.51 -17.84 -17.19
C ASN A 191 -19.09 -19.25 -16.95
N LYS A 192 -18.28 -20.22 -16.52
CA LYS A 192 -18.70 -21.60 -16.23
C LYS A 192 -19.07 -21.77 -14.77
N SER A 193 -18.24 -21.25 -13.87
CA SER A 193 -18.42 -21.38 -12.42
C SER A 193 -19.19 -20.21 -11.81
N HIS A 194 -19.27 -19.08 -12.51
CA HIS A 194 -19.79 -17.79 -12.03
C HIS A 194 -19.06 -17.22 -10.81
N LEU A 195 -17.93 -17.81 -10.40
CA LEU A 195 -17.13 -17.33 -9.28
C LEU A 195 -16.23 -16.17 -9.75
N LEU A 196 -15.94 -15.25 -8.84
CA LEU A 196 -15.01 -14.16 -9.09
C LEU A 196 -13.61 -14.75 -9.34
N SER A 197 -13.05 -14.55 -10.51
CA SER A 197 -11.76 -15.12 -10.89
C SER A 197 -10.66 -14.06 -10.85
N ARG A 198 -10.97 -12.80 -11.17
CA ARG A 198 -9.98 -11.72 -11.21
C ARG A 198 -10.55 -10.39 -10.79
N VAL A 199 -9.75 -9.61 -10.07
CA VAL A 199 -9.96 -8.18 -9.82
C VAL A 199 -8.79 -7.42 -10.41
N VAL A 200 -9.07 -6.37 -11.17
CA VAL A 200 -8.05 -5.45 -11.73
C VAL A 200 -8.37 -4.04 -11.25
N GLU A 201 -7.43 -3.41 -10.56
CA GLU A 201 -7.61 -2.10 -9.92
C GLU A 201 -6.39 -1.22 -10.17
N LYS A 202 -6.62 0.01 -10.64
CA LYS A 202 -5.55 1.00 -10.80
C LYS A 202 -5.31 1.71 -9.47
N GLN A 203 -4.09 1.62 -8.96
CA GLN A 203 -3.64 2.28 -7.73
C GLN A 203 -2.44 3.17 -8.04
N ALA A 204 -2.64 4.49 -8.02
CA ALA A 204 -1.69 5.45 -8.59
C ALA A 204 -1.26 5.04 -10.01
N ALA A 205 0.05 4.91 -10.27
CA ALA A 205 0.60 4.50 -11.57
C ALA A 205 0.53 2.99 -11.85
N LEU A 206 0.28 2.17 -10.82
CA LEU A 206 0.31 0.71 -10.93
C LEU A 206 -1.09 0.14 -11.21
N THR A 207 -1.12 -0.98 -11.93
CA THR A 207 -2.32 -1.80 -12.10
C THR A 207 -2.16 -3.08 -11.30
N ILE A 208 -2.95 -3.21 -10.24
CA ILE A 208 -2.94 -4.36 -9.36
C ILE A 208 -3.92 -5.39 -9.90
N THR A 209 -3.46 -6.63 -10.08
CA THR A 209 -4.28 -7.76 -10.51
C THR A 209 -4.29 -8.82 -9.41
N THR A 210 -5.47 -9.10 -8.87
CA THR A 210 -5.69 -10.20 -7.93
C THR A 210 -6.45 -11.32 -8.64
N THR A 211 -5.85 -12.50 -8.74
CA THR A 211 -6.49 -13.71 -9.27
C THR A 211 -6.93 -14.61 -8.11
N LEU A 212 -8.16 -15.10 -8.16
CA LEU A 212 -8.77 -15.95 -7.13
C LEU A 212 -9.05 -17.33 -7.74
N SER A 213 -8.63 -18.38 -7.05
CA SER A 213 -8.81 -19.76 -7.51
C SER A 213 -9.01 -20.73 -6.35
N ASP A 214 -9.16 -22.02 -6.70
CA ASP A 214 -9.20 -23.14 -5.74
C ASP A 214 -10.25 -22.99 -4.65
N TYR A 215 -11.43 -22.46 -5.01
CA TYR A 215 -12.52 -22.19 -4.07
C TYR A 215 -12.88 -23.41 -3.21
N ARG A 216 -13.12 -23.14 -1.93
CA ARG A 216 -13.46 -24.14 -0.91
C ARG A 216 -14.78 -23.77 -0.24
N ALA A 217 -15.62 -24.77 -0.04
CA ALA A 217 -16.84 -24.61 0.73
C ALA A 217 -16.53 -24.52 2.23
N VAL A 218 -16.96 -23.45 2.88
CA VAL A 218 -16.88 -23.24 4.33
C VAL A 218 -18.25 -22.77 4.81
N ASP A 219 -18.91 -23.56 5.66
CA ASP A 219 -20.21 -23.20 6.26
C ASP A 219 -21.26 -22.73 5.20
N GLY A 220 -21.30 -23.46 4.08
CA GLY A 220 -22.24 -23.26 2.98
C GLY A 220 -21.86 -22.22 1.93
N VAL A 221 -20.71 -21.54 2.07
CA VAL A 221 -20.26 -20.51 1.12
C VAL A 221 -18.88 -20.81 0.52
N GLN A 222 -18.62 -20.29 -0.68
CA GLN A 222 -17.35 -20.47 -1.38
C GLN A 222 -16.35 -19.39 -0.98
N ILE A 223 -15.22 -19.79 -0.42
CA ILE A 223 -14.08 -18.93 -0.09
C ILE A 223 -12.91 -19.27 -1.01
N ALA A 224 -12.24 -18.27 -1.57
CA ALA A 224 -11.10 -18.49 -2.45
C ALA A 224 -9.98 -19.23 -1.71
N GLY A 225 -9.60 -20.40 -2.23
CA GLY A 225 -8.56 -21.24 -1.63
C GLY A 225 -7.15 -20.77 -1.95
N LYS A 226 -7.00 -19.97 -3.00
CA LYS A 226 -5.74 -19.35 -3.40
C LYS A 226 -5.99 -17.97 -3.99
N LEU A 227 -5.10 -17.04 -3.65
CA LEU A 227 -5.05 -15.71 -4.23
C LEU A 227 -3.64 -15.49 -4.77
N ALA A 228 -3.53 -14.98 -5.99
CA ALA A 228 -2.28 -14.51 -6.57
C ALA A 228 -2.40 -13.02 -6.87
N ILE A 229 -1.58 -12.20 -6.23
CA ILE A 229 -1.60 -10.74 -6.35
C ILE A 229 -0.35 -10.31 -7.13
N ASP A 230 -0.55 -9.79 -8.32
CA ASP A 230 0.44 -9.06 -9.10
C ASP A 230 0.23 -7.57 -8.84
N ASP A 231 1.27 -6.90 -8.34
CA ASP A 231 1.23 -5.48 -8.02
C ASP A 231 1.60 -4.58 -9.21
N GLY A 232 1.67 -5.16 -10.41
CA GLY A 232 2.01 -4.46 -11.65
C GLY A 232 3.51 -4.33 -11.90
N ARG A 233 4.36 -4.88 -11.01
CA ARG A 233 5.83 -4.87 -11.16
C ARG A 233 6.39 -6.20 -11.70
N GLY A 234 5.49 -7.12 -12.07
CA GLY A 234 5.79 -8.31 -12.83
C GLY A 234 5.89 -9.59 -12.01
N ALA A 235 5.94 -10.73 -12.71
CA ALA A 235 5.74 -12.06 -12.15
C ALA A 235 6.68 -12.43 -10.98
N LYS A 236 7.87 -11.84 -10.94
CA LYS A 236 8.85 -12.02 -9.85
C LYS A 236 8.29 -11.63 -8.47
N TYR A 237 7.40 -10.65 -8.44
CA TYR A 237 6.90 -10.06 -7.20
C TYR A 237 5.50 -10.50 -6.81
N ILE A 238 4.95 -11.49 -7.53
CA ILE A 238 3.63 -12.05 -7.22
C ILE A 238 3.61 -12.56 -5.79
N GLN A 239 2.59 -12.12 -5.07
CA GLN A 239 2.27 -12.59 -3.72
C GLN A 239 1.22 -13.70 -3.83
N THR A 240 1.42 -14.80 -3.11
CA THR A 240 0.46 -15.90 -3.05
C THR A 240 -0.07 -16.04 -1.63
N LEU A 241 -1.39 -15.99 -1.49
CA LEU A 241 -2.09 -16.32 -0.24
C LEU A 241 -2.80 -17.66 -0.43
N THR A 242 -2.52 -18.62 0.45
CA THR A 242 -3.12 -19.96 0.43
C THR A 242 -4.04 -20.14 1.63
N PHE A 243 -5.31 -20.45 1.38
CA PHE A 243 -6.32 -20.56 2.42
C PHE A 243 -5.95 -21.63 3.45
N THR A 244 -6.03 -21.26 4.72
CA THR A 244 -5.88 -22.19 5.84
C THR A 244 -7.20 -22.41 6.55
N LYS A 245 -7.88 -21.33 6.93
CA LYS A 245 -9.08 -21.39 7.77
C LYS A 245 -10.01 -20.21 7.54
N ALA A 246 -11.31 -20.45 7.65
CA ALA A 246 -12.29 -19.40 7.85
C ALA A 246 -13.34 -19.82 8.88
N GLY A 247 -13.98 -18.83 9.50
CA GLY A 247 -15.11 -19.01 10.38
C GLY A 247 -16.03 -17.79 10.37
N PHE A 248 -17.29 -18.03 10.70
CA PHE A 248 -18.31 -16.99 10.79
C PHE A 248 -18.73 -16.77 12.24
N GLY A 249 -18.98 -15.52 12.59
CA GLY A 249 -19.34 -15.12 13.95
C GLY A 249 -20.48 -14.11 13.99
N PRO A 250 -20.92 -13.75 15.22
CA PRO A 250 -21.88 -12.67 15.40
C PRO A 250 -21.29 -11.34 14.95
N ALA A 251 -22.15 -10.34 14.76
CA ALA A 251 -21.70 -8.97 14.53
C ALA A 251 -20.80 -8.50 15.68
N LEU A 252 -19.74 -7.76 15.34
CA LEU A 252 -18.82 -7.17 16.29
C LEU A 252 -19.13 -5.68 16.48
N ASP A 253 -18.78 -5.15 17.66
CA ASP A 253 -18.82 -3.72 17.94
C ASP A 253 -17.90 -2.93 16.99
N SER A 254 -18.21 -1.66 16.76
CA SER A 254 -17.40 -0.78 15.91
C SER A 254 -15.94 -0.66 16.35
N SER A 255 -15.66 -0.84 17.64
CA SER A 255 -14.31 -0.85 18.19
C SER A 255 -13.44 -1.99 17.67
N ALA A 256 -14.02 -3.07 17.13
CA ALA A 256 -13.27 -4.16 16.52
C ALA A 256 -12.57 -3.75 15.21
N TYR A 257 -13.08 -2.69 14.55
CA TYR A 257 -12.58 -2.19 13.27
C TYR A 257 -11.90 -0.82 13.40
N ALA A 258 -12.12 -0.15 14.52
CA ALA A 258 -11.58 1.17 14.80
C ALA A 258 -10.05 1.14 14.88
N LYS A 259 -9.44 2.28 14.53
CA LYS A 259 -8.00 2.51 14.71
C LYS A 259 -7.57 2.16 16.15
N PRO A 260 -6.67 1.17 16.35
CA PRO A 260 -6.26 0.79 17.70
C PRO A 260 -5.59 1.94 18.45
N LYS A 261 -5.86 2.04 19.75
CA LYS A 261 -5.13 2.95 20.63
C LYS A 261 -3.82 2.30 21.04
N VAL A 262 -2.70 2.95 20.71
CA VAL A 262 -1.36 2.45 21.01
C VAL A 262 -0.58 3.47 21.83
N ASN A 263 0.17 2.97 22.82
CA ASN A 263 1.11 3.78 23.57
C ASN A 263 2.51 3.54 23.03
N VAL A 264 3.09 4.56 22.40
CA VAL A 264 4.43 4.49 21.82
C VAL A 264 5.46 4.71 22.92
N ALA A 265 6.15 3.64 23.32
CA ALA A 265 7.07 3.64 24.46
C ALA A 265 8.49 3.16 24.10
N ASP A 266 8.75 2.95 22.81
CA ASP A 266 10.02 2.41 22.30
C ASP A 266 11.07 3.49 22.02
N PHE A 267 10.82 4.74 22.43
CA PHE A 267 11.72 5.87 22.25
C PHE A 267 12.08 6.58 23.56
N SER A 268 13.25 7.21 23.57
CA SER A 268 13.74 7.95 24.73
C SER A 268 14.74 9.03 24.33
N ILE A 269 14.98 9.99 25.23
CA ILE A 269 16.12 10.91 25.15
C ILE A 269 16.92 10.75 26.44
N ALA A 270 18.22 10.46 26.31
CA ALA A 270 19.08 10.10 27.42
C ALA A 270 19.14 11.18 28.52
N GLY A 271 19.37 10.74 29.77
CA GLY A 271 19.58 11.60 30.94
C GLY A 271 18.40 12.49 31.31
N GLY A 272 17.16 12.06 31.02
CA GLY A 272 15.96 12.81 31.34
C GLY A 272 15.76 14.09 30.51
N ALA A 273 16.58 14.30 29.48
CA ALA A 273 16.46 15.46 28.62
C ALA A 273 15.12 15.42 27.84
N LYS A 274 14.60 16.61 27.54
CA LYS A 274 13.36 16.80 26.79
C LYS A 274 13.59 16.91 25.28
N GLU A 275 14.81 17.22 24.88
CA GLU A 275 15.23 17.39 23.50
C GLU A 275 16.70 17.01 23.30
N THR A 276 17.07 16.79 22.05
CA THR A 276 18.47 16.65 21.62
C THR A 276 18.66 17.39 20.31
N THR A 277 19.83 18.01 20.14
CA THR A 277 20.19 18.73 18.91
C THR A 277 21.44 18.10 18.32
N VAL A 278 21.43 17.86 17.01
CA VAL A 278 22.59 17.37 16.25
C VAL A 278 22.92 18.35 15.13
N PRO A 279 24.21 18.49 14.75
CA PRO A 279 24.56 19.20 13.53
C PRO A 279 24.08 18.41 12.31
N ILE A 280 23.62 19.14 11.29
CA ILE A 280 23.29 18.61 9.96
C ILE A 280 24.08 19.34 8.88
N ARG A 281 24.18 18.73 7.71
CA ARG A 281 24.79 19.31 6.51
C ARG A 281 23.78 19.21 5.37
N ILE A 282 23.67 20.28 4.59
CA ILE A 282 22.91 20.24 3.34
C ILE A 282 23.89 19.92 2.22
N LEU A 283 23.73 18.76 1.58
CA LEU A 283 24.55 18.32 0.45
C LEU A 283 23.59 17.84 -0.65
N ASN A 284 23.73 18.36 -1.87
CA ASN A 284 22.83 18.05 -2.99
C ASN A 284 21.34 18.14 -2.64
N ASN A 285 20.95 19.19 -1.90
CA ASN A 285 19.61 19.43 -1.36
C ASN A 285 19.08 18.41 -0.33
N HIS A 286 19.84 17.39 0.04
CA HIS A 286 19.48 16.49 1.13
C HIS A 286 19.99 16.98 2.48
N ILE A 287 19.25 16.63 3.54
CA ILE A 287 19.67 16.85 4.93
C ILE A 287 20.46 15.63 5.39
N TYR A 288 21.77 15.79 5.56
CA TYR A 288 22.63 14.75 6.11
C TYR A 288 22.92 14.98 7.59
N GLY A 289 22.98 13.90 8.36
CA GLY A 289 23.63 13.93 9.66
C GLY A 289 23.88 12.54 10.24
N TYR A 290 24.46 12.54 11.44
CA TYR A 290 25.03 11.33 12.02
C TYR A 290 24.07 10.60 12.95
N ALA A 291 23.93 9.29 12.75
CA ALA A 291 23.24 8.40 13.67
C ALA A 291 24.06 7.14 13.96
N LYS A 292 23.74 6.45 15.05
CA LYS A 292 24.25 5.11 15.34
C LYS A 292 23.15 4.08 15.14
N VAL A 293 23.50 2.92 14.58
CA VAL A 293 22.59 1.79 14.40
C VAL A 293 23.15 0.60 15.17
N ASN A 294 22.36 0.01 16.05
CA ASN A 294 22.80 -1.03 17.00
C ASN A 294 24.07 -0.65 17.77
N GLY A 295 24.20 0.63 18.15
CA GLY A 295 25.37 1.17 18.84
C GLY A 295 26.64 1.34 17.98
N LYS A 296 26.63 0.89 16.73
CA LYS A 296 27.72 1.06 15.75
C LYS A 296 27.56 2.36 14.98
N GLY A 297 28.67 2.88 14.44
CA GLY A 297 28.73 4.17 13.74
C GLY A 297 29.65 5.18 14.44
N PRO A 298 29.47 6.49 14.23
CA PRO A 298 28.33 7.11 13.54
C PRO A 298 28.33 6.88 12.02
N TYR A 299 27.15 6.67 11.45
CA TYR A 299 26.89 6.61 10.01
C TYR A 299 26.32 7.96 9.55
N LEU A 300 26.76 8.43 8.38
CA LEU A 300 26.21 9.63 7.75
C LEU A 300 24.98 9.24 6.92
N LEU A 301 23.80 9.64 7.39
CA LEU A 301 22.51 9.23 6.84
C LEU A 301 21.73 10.46 6.35
N ILE A 302 20.83 10.25 5.40
CA ILE A 302 19.84 11.26 5.00
C ILE A 302 18.71 11.28 6.03
N PHE A 303 18.26 12.48 6.41
CA PHE A 303 17.06 12.71 7.19
C PHE A 303 15.91 13.04 6.25
N ASP A 304 14.98 12.11 6.09
CA ASP A 304 13.96 12.12 5.05
C ASP A 304 12.53 11.98 5.62
N THR A 305 11.72 13.02 5.51
CA THR A 305 10.30 12.98 5.94
C THR A 305 9.39 12.17 5.01
N GLY A 306 9.79 11.93 3.75
CA GLY A 306 9.08 11.12 2.78
C GLY A 306 9.50 9.64 2.76
N GLY A 307 10.54 9.27 3.49
CA GLY A 307 11.12 7.93 3.47
C GLY A 307 10.99 7.15 4.78
N ALA A 308 11.40 5.89 4.75
CA ALA A 308 11.54 5.03 5.91
C ALA A 308 12.95 5.13 6.53
N ASN A 309 13.07 4.70 7.78
CA ASN A 309 14.36 4.30 8.33
C ASN A 309 14.92 3.11 7.55
N LEU A 310 16.04 3.27 6.84
CA LEU A 310 16.62 2.22 6.00
C LEU A 310 18.15 2.23 6.01
N VAL A 311 18.75 1.14 5.54
CA VAL A 311 20.21 1.04 5.35
C VAL A 311 20.54 0.41 4.01
N THR A 312 21.72 0.71 3.47
CA THR A 312 22.22 0.03 2.27
C THR A 312 22.66 -1.40 2.60
N PRO A 313 22.73 -2.32 1.60
CA PRO A 313 23.24 -3.68 1.79
C PRO A 313 24.65 -3.73 2.39
N SER A 314 25.52 -2.79 2.01
CA SER A 314 26.89 -2.68 2.57
C SER A 314 26.86 -2.33 4.07
N THR A 315 25.98 -1.41 4.46
CA THR A 315 25.78 -1.02 5.85
C THR A 315 25.15 -2.15 6.66
N ALA A 316 24.14 -2.84 6.12
CA ALA A 316 23.55 -4.02 6.75
C ALA A 316 24.60 -5.12 7.01
N LYS A 317 25.49 -5.37 6.04
CA LYS A 317 26.62 -6.31 6.19
C LYS A 317 27.60 -5.88 7.27
N ALA A 318 28.00 -4.60 7.32
CA ALA A 318 28.89 -4.07 8.35
C ALA A 318 28.28 -4.14 9.77
N LEU A 319 26.96 -3.97 9.84
CA LEU A 319 26.19 -4.12 11.06
C LEU A 319 26.03 -5.59 11.48
N GLY A 320 26.16 -6.54 10.55
CA GLY A 320 25.95 -7.97 10.77
C GLY A 320 24.45 -8.33 10.84
N LEU A 321 23.62 -7.60 10.09
CA LEU A 321 22.17 -7.83 10.04
C LEU A 321 21.83 -9.05 9.18
N THR A 322 20.86 -9.83 9.61
CA THR A 322 20.22 -10.84 8.77
C THR A 322 19.17 -10.15 7.90
N VAL A 323 19.33 -10.26 6.58
CA VAL A 323 18.43 -9.67 5.59
C VAL A 323 17.56 -10.77 4.99
N GLU A 324 16.26 -10.57 5.01
CA GLU A 324 15.25 -11.50 4.49
C GLU A 324 14.34 -10.79 3.47
N GLY A 325 13.87 -11.51 2.47
CA GLY A 325 12.93 -10.98 1.47
C GLY A 325 13.59 -10.27 0.28
N LYS A 326 12.75 -10.04 -0.73
CA LYS A 326 13.01 -9.42 -2.05
C LYS A 326 11.73 -8.78 -2.56
N ALA A 327 11.17 -7.88 -1.76
CA ALA A 327 10.00 -7.11 -2.15
C ALA A 327 10.37 -6.12 -3.27
N PRO A 328 9.47 -5.81 -4.20
CA PRO A 328 9.76 -4.80 -5.21
C PRO A 328 9.76 -3.41 -4.60
N GLY A 329 10.88 -2.72 -4.52
CA GLY A 329 10.90 -1.29 -4.19
C GLY A 329 11.67 -0.50 -5.22
N GLY A 330 11.97 0.75 -4.93
CA GLY A 330 12.68 1.66 -5.83
C GLY A 330 12.79 3.02 -5.17
N GLY A 331 13.67 3.88 -5.67
CA GLY A 331 13.81 5.28 -5.27
C GLY A 331 13.53 6.22 -6.46
N ALA A 332 14.09 7.43 -6.44
CA ALA A 332 13.97 8.47 -7.48
C ALA A 332 14.52 8.11 -8.90
N GLY A 333 14.73 6.83 -9.23
CA GLY A 333 15.27 6.35 -10.50
C GLY A 333 14.34 5.39 -11.27
N GLU A 334 14.62 5.17 -12.55
CA GLU A 334 13.89 4.25 -13.42
C GLU A 334 14.25 2.78 -13.11
N GLY A 335 13.62 2.19 -12.10
CA GLY A 335 13.75 0.75 -11.88
C GLY A 335 13.14 0.25 -10.60
N THR A 336 12.54 -0.94 -10.67
CA THR A 336 12.18 -1.72 -9.48
C THR A 336 13.39 -2.54 -9.03
N VAL A 337 13.82 -2.34 -7.78
CA VAL A 337 14.91 -3.06 -7.12
C VAL A 337 14.36 -4.06 -6.09
N ASP A 338 15.16 -5.07 -5.76
CA ASP A 338 14.84 -5.98 -4.65
C ASP A 338 15.14 -5.30 -3.32
N VAL A 339 14.12 -5.19 -2.48
CA VAL A 339 14.20 -4.72 -1.11
C VAL A 339 14.19 -5.91 -0.16
N GLY A 340 15.25 -6.02 0.64
CA GLY A 340 15.29 -6.91 1.79
C GLY A 340 14.84 -6.20 3.06
N PHE A 341 14.62 -6.95 4.13
CA PHE A 341 14.23 -6.43 5.43
C PHE A 341 15.13 -7.00 6.54
N ALA A 342 15.46 -6.16 7.51
CA ALA A 342 16.29 -6.56 8.65
C ALA A 342 15.78 -5.98 9.97
N LYS A 343 15.85 -6.76 11.04
CA LYS A 343 15.54 -6.28 12.39
C LYS A 343 16.70 -5.45 12.94
N VAL A 344 16.38 -4.27 13.44
CA VAL A 344 17.32 -3.32 14.05
C VAL A 344 16.92 -3.11 15.51
N GLY A 345 17.83 -3.44 16.43
CA GLY A 345 17.59 -3.35 17.86
C GLY A 345 17.51 -1.90 18.36
N SER A 346 18.32 -0.99 17.80
CA SER A 346 18.24 0.43 18.14
C SER A 346 18.81 1.36 17.08
N VAL A 347 18.26 2.58 17.04
CA VAL A 347 18.76 3.70 16.23
C VAL A 347 18.90 4.88 17.17
N GLN A 348 20.04 5.57 17.11
CA GLN A 348 20.35 6.70 17.98
C GLN A 348 20.77 7.92 17.17
N VAL A 349 20.04 9.02 17.34
CA VAL A 349 20.34 10.34 16.77
C VAL A 349 20.63 11.29 17.94
N GLY A 350 21.89 11.69 18.10
CA GLY A 350 22.32 12.42 19.29
C GLY A 350 22.01 11.64 20.56
N ARG A 351 21.19 12.21 21.45
CA ARG A 351 20.73 11.54 22.70
C ARG A 351 19.38 10.82 22.54
N ALA A 352 18.71 10.97 21.40
CA ALA A 352 17.44 10.31 21.12
C ALA A 352 17.71 8.87 20.68
N THR A 353 16.91 7.93 21.13
CA THR A 353 17.03 6.52 20.74
C THR A 353 15.64 5.93 20.55
N ILE A 354 15.45 5.22 19.43
CA ILE A 354 14.30 4.37 19.15
C ILE A 354 14.76 2.90 19.13
N LYS A 355 13.88 1.95 19.46
CA LYS A 355 14.23 0.53 19.63
C LYS A 355 13.30 -0.38 18.82
N ASN A 356 13.74 -1.61 18.54
CA ASN A 356 12.92 -2.67 17.96
C ASN A 356 12.27 -2.28 16.63
N GLN A 357 13.08 -1.84 15.68
CA GLN A 357 12.63 -1.41 14.36
C GLN A 357 12.87 -2.51 13.32
N VAL A 358 12.17 -2.43 12.20
CA VAL A 358 12.46 -3.22 10.99
C VAL A 358 12.85 -2.23 9.90
N PHE A 359 14.01 -2.44 9.30
CA PHE A 359 14.57 -1.57 8.27
C PHE A 359 14.43 -2.26 6.91
N PRO A 360 13.94 -1.57 5.88
CA PRO A 360 14.24 -1.89 4.49
C PRO A 360 15.75 -1.85 4.26
N VAL A 361 16.21 -2.75 3.38
CA VAL A 361 17.61 -2.88 2.96
C VAL A 361 17.63 -2.86 1.43
N LEU A 362 18.08 -1.74 0.88
CA LEU A 362 18.15 -1.50 -0.56
C LEU A 362 19.19 -0.43 -0.89
N ASP A 363 19.67 -0.44 -2.12
CA ASP A 363 20.33 0.72 -2.71
C ASP A 363 19.25 1.67 -3.24
N PHE A 364 19.30 2.94 -2.83
CA PHE A 364 18.22 3.92 -3.07
C PHE A 364 18.71 5.15 -3.85
N ILE A 365 20.02 5.35 -3.98
CA ILE A 365 20.60 6.34 -4.87
C ILE A 365 21.66 5.66 -5.75
N ALA A 366 21.83 6.18 -6.97
CA ALA A 366 22.82 5.65 -7.89
C ALA A 366 24.25 6.03 -7.43
N PRO A 367 25.22 5.10 -7.53
CA PRO A 367 26.59 5.36 -7.10
C PRO A 367 27.20 6.62 -7.71
N GLY A 368 27.84 7.43 -6.87
CA GLY A 368 28.56 8.63 -7.29
C GLY A 368 27.70 9.86 -7.54
N VAL A 369 26.37 9.77 -7.40
CA VAL A 369 25.50 10.94 -7.61
C VAL A 369 25.51 11.89 -6.42
N GLU A 370 25.59 11.38 -5.18
CA GLU A 370 25.56 12.22 -3.98
C GLU A 370 26.92 12.83 -3.60
N GLY A 371 28.02 12.33 -4.15
CA GLY A 371 29.36 12.75 -3.73
C GLY A 371 29.73 12.39 -2.28
N VAL A 372 28.89 11.61 -1.59
CA VAL A 372 29.12 11.02 -0.27
C VAL A 372 28.69 9.56 -0.27
N ASP A 373 29.27 8.76 0.62
CA ASP A 373 28.90 7.36 0.76
C ASP A 373 27.47 7.23 1.31
N GLU A 374 26.65 6.47 0.58
CA GLU A 374 25.27 6.19 0.94
C GLU A 374 25.23 5.07 1.98
N THR A 375 24.90 5.42 3.23
CA THR A 375 24.84 4.44 4.32
C THR A 375 23.41 4.12 4.75
N GLY A 376 22.44 4.97 4.40
CA GLY A 376 21.04 4.78 4.74
C GLY A 376 20.31 6.08 5.01
N MET A 377 19.13 5.95 5.61
CA MET A 377 18.22 7.07 5.88
C MET A 377 17.58 6.93 7.26
N ILE A 378 17.26 8.07 7.84
CA ILE A 378 16.41 8.22 9.02
C ILE A 378 15.11 8.85 8.55
N GLY A 379 14.00 8.12 8.72
CA GLY A 379 12.72 8.50 8.16
C GLY A 379 11.56 8.46 9.14
N PHE A 380 10.38 8.19 8.58
CA PHE A 380 9.08 8.24 9.23
C PHE A 380 9.05 7.60 10.61
N GLU A 381 9.59 6.39 10.79
CA GLU A 381 9.54 5.71 12.07
C GLU A 381 10.34 6.47 13.14
N THR A 382 11.39 7.19 12.78
CA THR A 382 12.04 8.08 13.74
C THR A 382 11.21 9.33 13.98
N PHE A 383 10.81 10.05 12.93
CA PHE A 383 10.17 11.36 13.07
C PHE A 383 8.80 11.30 13.73
N ARG A 384 8.03 10.24 13.54
CA ARG A 384 6.70 10.10 14.16
C ARG A 384 6.71 10.08 15.70
N ARG A 385 7.88 9.85 16.32
CA ARG A 385 8.05 9.81 17.79
C ARG A 385 8.45 11.15 18.39
N PHE A 386 8.86 12.11 17.56
CA PHE A 386 9.43 13.38 18.02
C PHE A 386 8.79 14.55 17.29
N VAL A 387 8.68 15.68 17.97
CA VAL A 387 8.56 16.95 17.26
C VAL A 387 9.94 17.28 16.71
N THR A 388 10.03 17.35 15.38
CA THR A 388 11.28 17.56 14.66
C THR A 388 11.37 19.02 14.21
N ARG A 389 12.45 19.70 14.61
CA ARG A 389 12.76 21.06 14.15
C ARG A 389 14.03 21.03 13.32
N ILE A 390 13.93 21.51 12.10
CA ILE A 390 15.05 21.66 11.16
C ILE A 390 15.39 23.15 11.08
N ASP A 391 16.59 23.50 11.51
CA ASP A 391 17.17 24.85 11.39
C ASP A 391 18.20 24.83 10.27
N TYR A 392 17.74 25.11 9.05
CA TYR A 392 18.58 25.13 7.85
C TYR A 392 19.70 26.16 7.93
N ALA A 393 19.40 27.38 8.42
CA ALA A 393 20.37 28.46 8.52
C ALA A 393 21.45 28.14 9.58
N GLY A 394 21.05 27.57 10.70
CA GLY A 394 21.95 27.16 11.78
C GLY A 394 22.62 25.79 11.58
N GLY A 395 22.24 25.03 10.55
CA GLY A 395 22.75 23.69 10.28
C GLY A 395 22.46 22.70 11.41
N LYS A 396 21.24 22.71 11.97
CA LYS A 396 20.88 21.88 13.12
C LYS A 396 19.54 21.16 12.94
N LEU A 397 19.47 19.94 13.49
CA LEU A 397 18.22 19.20 13.66
C LEU A 397 17.98 18.97 15.15
N THR A 398 16.80 19.33 15.64
CA THR A 398 16.36 19.09 17.02
C THR A 398 15.25 18.04 17.04
N LEU A 399 15.41 17.00 17.85
CA LEU A 399 14.34 16.05 18.17
C LEU A 399 13.83 16.36 19.59
N MET A 400 12.57 16.72 19.71
CA MET A 400 11.90 17.04 20.98
C MET A 400 10.85 15.99 21.30
N LYS A 401 10.69 15.65 22.58
CA LYS A 401 9.52 14.87 23.00
C LYS A 401 8.24 15.69 22.77
N PRO A 402 7.11 15.08 22.36
CA PRO A 402 5.86 15.80 22.12
C PRO A 402 5.42 16.70 23.30
N GLU A 403 5.54 16.22 24.54
CA GLU A 403 5.16 16.97 25.75
C GLU A 403 6.08 18.16 26.06
N ALA A 404 7.23 18.27 25.39
CA ALA A 404 8.16 19.38 25.54
C ALA A 404 7.94 20.49 24.51
N PHE A 405 7.18 20.21 23.44
CA PHE A 405 6.98 21.16 22.36
C PHE A 405 6.01 22.27 22.77
N ASN A 406 6.39 23.52 22.48
CA ASN A 406 5.52 24.69 22.60
C ASN A 406 5.05 25.13 21.20
N PRO A 407 3.78 24.91 20.83
CA PRO A 407 3.27 25.31 19.51
C PRO A 407 3.43 26.81 19.22
N LYS A 408 3.43 27.66 20.25
CA LYS A 408 3.59 29.12 20.08
C LYS A 408 4.95 29.52 19.51
N SER A 409 5.96 28.64 19.59
CA SER A 409 7.30 28.90 19.02
C SER A 409 7.47 28.43 17.57
N ALA A 410 6.45 27.82 16.95
CA ALA A 410 6.57 27.18 15.64
C ALA A 410 6.01 27.98 14.45
N GLY A 411 5.40 29.15 14.70
CA GLY A 411 4.83 29.99 13.64
C GLY A 411 3.47 29.50 13.16
N THR A 412 3.21 29.60 11.85
CA THR A 412 1.92 29.25 11.23
C THR A 412 1.78 27.73 11.10
N PRO A 413 0.76 27.12 11.74
CA PRO A 413 0.50 25.69 11.59
C PRO A 413 -0.08 25.40 10.19
N VAL A 414 0.46 24.37 9.54
CA VAL A 414 -0.10 23.78 8.31
C VAL A 414 -0.57 22.36 8.65
N PRO A 415 -1.87 22.07 8.60
CA PRO A 415 -2.36 20.72 8.86
C PRO A 415 -1.97 19.80 7.70
N PHE A 416 -1.52 18.58 8.02
CA PHE A 416 -1.22 17.54 7.06
C PHE A 416 -1.94 16.23 7.45
N VAL A 417 -2.13 15.37 6.47
CA VAL A 417 -2.54 13.97 6.63
C VAL A 417 -1.40 13.07 6.18
N PHE A 418 -1.50 11.77 6.43
CA PHE A 418 -0.51 10.81 5.92
C PHE A 418 -1.03 10.11 4.67
N ASN A 419 -0.24 10.16 3.60
CA ASN A 419 -0.31 9.26 2.46
C ASN A 419 0.77 8.18 2.69
N GLY A 420 0.40 7.12 3.40
CA GLY A 420 1.36 6.17 3.93
C GLY A 420 2.25 6.77 5.00
N SER A 421 3.56 6.76 4.75
CA SER A 421 4.54 7.37 5.66
C SER A 421 4.79 8.85 5.36
N ILE A 422 4.23 9.39 4.27
CA ILE A 422 4.57 10.71 3.76
C ILE A 422 3.54 11.76 4.26
N PRO A 423 3.97 12.88 4.86
CA PRO A 423 3.08 13.98 5.19
C PRO A 423 2.56 14.65 3.91
N GLU A 424 1.24 14.72 3.74
CA GLU A 424 0.56 15.33 2.61
C GLU A 424 -0.27 16.53 3.08
N VAL A 425 -0.10 17.69 2.43
CA VAL A 425 -0.86 18.92 2.69
C VAL A 425 -1.75 19.27 1.50
N GLN A 426 -2.86 19.95 1.77
CA GLN A 426 -3.71 20.51 0.72
C GLN A 426 -3.27 21.92 0.34
N GLY A 427 -3.34 22.23 -0.95
CA GLY A 427 -3.07 23.56 -1.48
C GLY A 427 -3.62 23.75 -2.89
N SER A 428 -3.01 24.65 -3.65
CA SER A 428 -3.35 24.86 -5.06
C SER A 428 -2.13 25.27 -5.88
N PHE A 429 -2.03 24.76 -7.11
CA PHE A 429 -1.07 25.20 -8.11
C PHE A 429 -1.81 25.89 -9.25
N GLU A 430 -1.44 27.13 -9.58
CA GLU A 430 -2.09 27.92 -10.65
C GLU A 430 -3.64 27.98 -10.53
N GLY A 431 -4.16 28.00 -9.30
CA GLY A 431 -5.60 28.03 -9.01
C GLY A 431 -6.31 26.68 -9.05
N LEU A 432 -5.60 25.59 -9.38
CA LEU A 432 -6.12 24.23 -9.35
C LEU A 432 -5.85 23.60 -7.98
N PRO A 433 -6.85 22.98 -7.31
CA PRO A 433 -6.62 22.22 -6.09
C PRO A 433 -5.57 21.13 -6.28
N ALA A 434 -4.64 21.02 -5.34
CA ALA A 434 -3.55 20.05 -5.38
C ALA A 434 -3.26 19.49 -3.98
N LYS A 435 -2.71 18.28 -3.96
CA LYS A 435 -2.12 17.63 -2.79
C LYS A 435 -0.60 17.70 -2.93
N TYR A 436 0.11 18.00 -1.84
CA TYR A 436 1.56 18.15 -1.83
C TYR A 436 2.16 17.27 -0.76
N ASP A 437 3.06 16.38 -1.17
CA ASP A 437 3.89 15.59 -0.28
C ASP A 437 5.05 16.45 0.25
N ILE A 438 5.31 16.38 1.56
CA ILE A 438 6.42 17.04 2.23
C ILE A 438 7.57 16.06 2.39
N ASP A 439 8.53 16.18 1.48
CA ASP A 439 9.63 15.23 1.31
C ASP A 439 10.99 15.93 1.40
N THR A 440 11.68 15.78 2.53
CA THR A 440 13.06 16.29 2.71
C THR A 440 14.13 15.38 2.10
N GLY A 441 13.75 14.22 1.58
CA GLY A 441 14.58 13.31 0.79
C GLY A 441 14.54 13.58 -0.72
N SER A 442 13.71 14.51 -1.19
CA SER A 442 13.73 14.97 -2.58
C SER A 442 14.85 15.99 -2.81
N ARG A 443 15.56 15.87 -3.94
CA ARG A 443 16.48 16.91 -4.42
C ARG A 443 15.76 18.12 -5.02
N ALA A 444 14.55 17.90 -5.53
CA ALA A 444 13.76 18.92 -6.20
C ALA A 444 12.99 19.77 -5.18
N GLU A 445 12.94 21.08 -5.40
CA GLU A 445 12.16 22.01 -4.57
C GLU A 445 10.64 21.81 -4.77
N LEU A 446 10.23 21.41 -5.98
CA LEU A 446 8.86 21.06 -6.33
C LEU A 446 8.88 20.09 -7.52
N THR A 447 8.13 19.00 -7.40
CA THR A 447 7.84 18.05 -8.48
C THR A 447 6.34 18.05 -8.72
N LEU A 448 5.92 18.22 -9.98
CA LEU A 448 4.52 18.11 -10.39
C LEU A 448 4.36 16.84 -11.23
N THR A 449 3.39 16.01 -10.88
CA THR A 449 3.16 14.68 -11.47
C THR A 449 1.76 14.54 -12.02
#